data_AF-A0A8T5K2P0-F1
#
_entry.id   AF-A0A8T5K2P0-F1
#
_cell.length_a   1.000
_cell.length_b   1.000
_cell.length_c   1.000
_cell.angle_alpha   90.00
_cell.angle_beta   90.00
_cell.angle_gamma   90.00
#
_symmetry.space_group_name_H-M   'P 1'
#
loop_
_entity.id
_entity.type
_entity.pdbx_description
1 polymer ?
#
loop_
_entity_poly.entity_id
_entity_poly.type
_entity_poly.pdbx_seq_one_letter_code
_entity_poly.pdbx_strand_id
1 'polypeptide(L)'
;MKYAHLADLHLGAWREEKMRTVSTHAFLSAIDNCIEQRVDFILFAGDLFNTSLPSLDTLKIVTKKLKEVQDKKIPVYIVAGSHDFSPSGKTMLDVLEHAGLLINVCKGNVQDNELHLSFTTDPKTGAKITGIIGRRGLLDKTYYTTLHRESLEREQGYKIFMFHTAVTELMPQELAMVESLPLSFFPKGFNYYAGGHIHNKKRIDQPEYGTVTYPGALFPHNFQEMEKFQEGNYQIITVNEDTQTVEDIPVQVKQCESLILDCNKKSPDVITFEILNHFQEKDITDMIITIKLKGMIENGRVSDINFTEIFKQLYEKCAYFVMRNMNKLNSEDFEEVKIAQSNPEMVEEEIIAEHLQQMKTFDKETELHTIRSLMTVLNTTKKEGETVTDFHTRTESDIDKLLQM
;
A
#
# COMPACT_ATOMS: atom_id res chain seq x y z
N MET A 1 -21.83 1.30 24.56
CA MET A 1 -20.40 1.26 24.17
C MET A 1 -20.26 1.89 22.79
N LYS A 2 -19.20 2.65 22.53
CA LYS A 2 -18.88 3.23 21.24
C LYS A 2 -17.39 3.05 20.93
N TYR A 3 -17.01 2.56 19.76
CA TYR A 3 -15.60 2.37 19.41
C TYR A 3 -15.34 2.66 17.94
N ALA A 4 -14.08 2.94 17.58
CA ALA A 4 -13.66 3.14 16.20
C ALA A 4 -12.96 1.90 15.65
N HIS A 5 -13.17 1.62 14.36
CA HIS A 5 -12.49 0.57 13.61
C HIS A 5 -11.80 1.18 12.39
N LEU A 6 -10.47 1.18 12.42
CA LEU A 6 -9.61 1.61 11.33
C LEU A 6 -8.74 0.41 10.89
N ALA A 7 -8.37 0.38 9.62
CA ALA A 7 -7.46 -0.61 9.05
C ALA A 7 -6.71 0.00 7.87
N ASP A 8 -5.62 -0.64 7.45
CA ASP A 8 -4.93 -0.31 6.20
C ASP A 8 -4.52 1.17 6.13
N LEU A 9 -3.89 1.66 7.20
CA LEU A 9 -3.46 3.06 7.34
C LEU A 9 -2.25 3.37 6.46
N HIS A 10 -1.35 2.38 6.27
CA HIS A 10 -0.18 2.44 5.38
C HIS A 10 0.66 3.70 5.55
N LEU A 11 0.86 4.14 6.80
CA LEU A 11 1.59 5.38 7.07
C LEU A 11 3.03 5.29 6.54
N GLY A 12 3.38 6.28 5.71
CA GLY A 12 4.67 6.32 5.01
C GLY A 12 4.71 5.65 3.63
N ALA A 13 3.56 5.22 3.06
CA ALA A 13 3.53 4.59 1.73
C ALA A 13 3.93 5.52 0.58
N TRP A 14 3.48 6.78 0.62
CA TRP A 14 3.71 7.72 -0.47
C TRP A 14 5.17 8.17 -0.57
N ARG A 15 5.71 8.21 -1.79
CA ARG A 15 7.08 8.67 -2.07
C ARG A 15 7.15 10.19 -2.17
N GLU A 16 6.06 10.83 -2.55
CA GLU A 16 5.94 12.26 -2.73
C GLU A 16 5.54 12.92 -1.41
N GLU A 17 6.28 13.96 -1.00
CA GLU A 17 6.10 14.61 0.29
C GLU A 17 4.69 15.17 0.48
N LYS A 18 4.15 15.84 -0.54
CA LYS A 18 2.77 16.36 -0.53
C LYS A 18 1.75 15.27 -0.22
N MET A 19 1.84 14.11 -0.88
CA MET A 19 0.91 13.00 -0.64
C MET A 19 1.12 12.35 0.73
N ARG A 20 2.37 12.24 1.22
CA ARG A 20 2.63 11.83 2.62
C ARG A 20 1.98 12.77 3.61
N THR A 21 2.05 14.08 3.39
CA THR A 21 1.43 15.07 4.27
C THR A 21 -0.09 14.90 4.31
N VAL A 22 -0.73 14.72 3.16
CA VAL A 22 -2.18 14.46 3.07
C VAL A 22 -2.56 13.17 3.79
N SER A 23 -1.85 12.07 3.53
CA SER A 23 -2.06 10.78 4.21
C SER A 23 -1.86 10.88 5.73
N THR A 24 -0.84 11.61 6.16
CA THR A 24 -0.60 11.87 7.59
C THR A 24 -1.72 12.70 8.21
N HIS A 25 -2.20 13.72 7.52
CA HIS A 25 -3.32 14.53 7.99
C HIS A 25 -4.61 13.71 8.07
N ALA A 26 -4.86 12.80 7.12
CA ALA A 26 -6.00 11.88 7.16
C ALA A 26 -5.99 11.06 8.47
N PHE A 27 -4.82 10.51 8.84
CA PHE A 27 -4.63 9.82 10.10
C PHE A 27 -4.87 10.71 11.31
N LEU A 28 -4.24 11.88 11.37
CA LEU A 28 -4.38 12.78 12.52
C LEU A 28 -5.85 13.20 12.70
N SER A 29 -6.53 13.59 11.63
CA SER A 29 -7.93 14.02 11.66
C SER A 29 -8.89 12.90 12.03
N ALA A 30 -8.65 11.67 11.58
CA ALA A 30 -9.46 10.51 11.97
C ALA A 30 -9.32 10.20 13.47
N ILE A 31 -8.10 10.27 14.01
CA ILE A 31 -7.86 10.06 15.45
C ILE A 31 -8.43 11.22 16.28
N ASP A 32 -8.30 12.46 15.80
CA ASP A 32 -8.90 13.62 16.45
C ASP A 32 -10.43 13.49 16.50
N ASN A 33 -11.05 13.05 15.40
CA ASN A 33 -12.47 12.75 15.38
C ASN A 33 -12.85 11.64 16.37
N CYS A 34 -12.06 10.57 16.49
CA CYS A 34 -12.28 9.52 17.50
C CYS A 34 -12.28 10.09 18.93
N ILE A 35 -11.34 10.99 19.23
CA ILE A 35 -11.25 11.68 20.53
C ILE A 35 -12.48 12.57 20.76
N GLU A 36 -12.86 13.37 19.75
CA GLU A 36 -14.02 14.28 19.81
C GLU A 36 -15.34 13.53 20.00
N GLN A 37 -15.50 12.41 19.30
CA GLN A 37 -16.65 11.49 19.41
C GLN A 37 -16.67 10.70 20.71
N ARG A 38 -15.61 10.82 21.54
CA ARG A 38 -15.44 10.15 22.83
C ARG A 38 -15.61 8.65 22.73
N VAL A 39 -14.97 8.04 21.74
CA VAL A 39 -14.95 6.58 21.64
C VAL A 39 -14.34 5.97 22.90
N ASP A 40 -14.86 4.81 23.31
CA ASP A 40 -14.38 4.04 24.44
C ASP A 40 -12.99 3.43 24.16
N PHE A 41 -12.75 2.99 22.93
CA PHE A 41 -11.47 2.49 22.44
C PHE A 41 -11.38 2.57 20.90
N ILE A 42 -10.18 2.33 20.37
CA ILE A 42 -9.89 2.31 18.93
C ILE A 42 -9.32 0.94 18.56
N LEU A 43 -9.80 0.37 17.45
CA LEU A 43 -9.28 -0.86 16.84
C LEU A 43 -8.47 -0.50 15.59
N PHE A 44 -7.24 -1.00 15.51
CA PHE A 44 -6.42 -1.04 14.30
C PHE A 44 -6.34 -2.48 13.80
N ALA A 45 -7.09 -2.81 12.75
CA ALA A 45 -7.09 -4.15 12.16
C ALA A 45 -5.93 -4.36 11.17
N GLY A 46 -4.72 -3.96 11.57
CA GLY A 46 -3.48 -4.15 10.82
C GLY A 46 -3.14 -3.08 9.79
N ASP A 47 -1.92 -3.20 9.28
CA ASP A 47 -1.24 -2.28 8.35
C ASP A 47 -1.25 -0.83 8.85
N LEU A 48 -0.85 -0.65 10.12
CA LEU A 48 -0.62 0.69 10.68
C LEU A 48 0.47 1.42 9.89
N PHE A 49 1.53 0.71 9.53
CA PHE A 49 2.64 1.21 8.73
C PHE A 49 2.73 0.49 7.38
N ASN A 50 3.27 1.18 6.38
CA ASN A 50 3.57 0.56 5.09
C ASN A 50 4.75 -0.44 5.14
N THR A 51 5.53 -0.44 6.22
CA THR A 51 6.66 -1.35 6.44
C THR A 51 6.87 -1.54 7.94
N SER A 52 7.31 -2.73 8.35
CA SER A 52 7.60 -3.10 9.75
C SER A 52 8.61 -2.18 10.44
N LEU A 53 9.47 -1.52 9.66
CA LEU A 53 10.40 -0.48 10.10
C LEU A 53 10.13 0.82 9.32
N PRO A 54 9.18 1.65 9.76
CA PRO A 54 8.85 2.91 9.09
C PRO A 54 9.92 3.99 9.36
N SER A 55 9.83 5.10 8.63
CA SER A 55 10.75 6.23 8.80
C SER A 55 10.65 6.88 10.18
N LEU A 56 11.74 7.49 10.67
CA LEU A 56 11.74 8.18 11.96
C LEU A 56 10.70 9.31 12.03
N ASP A 57 10.43 10.00 10.91
CA ASP A 57 9.42 11.05 10.86
C ASP A 57 8.01 10.48 11.03
N THR A 58 7.70 9.37 10.35
CA THR A 58 6.43 8.65 10.51
C THR A 58 6.26 8.19 11.96
N LEU A 59 7.31 7.61 12.56
CA LEU A 59 7.29 7.18 13.95
C LEU A 59 7.02 8.32 14.91
N LYS A 60 7.75 9.43 14.77
CA LYS A 60 7.60 10.60 15.64
C LYS A 60 6.16 11.11 15.65
N ILE A 61 5.52 11.16 14.48
CA ILE A 61 4.13 11.62 14.34
C ILE A 61 3.16 10.63 14.98
N VAL A 62 3.27 9.34 14.66
CA VAL A 62 2.38 8.30 15.18
C VAL A 62 2.52 8.16 16.69
N THR A 63 3.74 8.04 17.22
CA THR A 63 3.99 7.96 18.66
C THR A 63 3.43 9.17 19.40
N LYS A 64 3.59 10.39 18.85
CA LYS A 64 3.02 11.59 19.45
C LYS A 64 1.49 11.53 19.51
N LYS A 65 0.83 11.14 18.42
CA LYS A 65 -0.63 11.05 18.37
C LYS A 65 -1.17 9.92 19.25
N LEU A 66 -0.52 8.75 19.28
CA LEU A 66 -0.90 7.67 20.20
C LEU A 66 -0.71 8.06 21.67
N LYS A 67 0.34 8.83 21.99
CA LYS A 67 0.56 9.36 23.34
C LYS A 67 -0.60 10.26 23.77
N GLU A 68 -1.08 11.12 22.88
CA GLU A 68 -2.24 11.98 23.12
C GLU A 68 -3.51 11.14 23.39
N VAL A 69 -3.77 10.11 22.58
CA VAL A 69 -4.89 9.18 22.78
C VAL A 69 -4.79 8.45 24.13
N GLN A 70 -3.59 8.00 24.49
CA GLN A 70 -3.30 7.39 25.79
C GLN A 70 -3.55 8.36 26.96
N ASP A 71 -3.15 9.63 26.84
CA ASP A 71 -3.40 10.66 27.86
C ASP A 71 -4.89 10.95 28.07
N LYS A 72 -5.70 10.75 27.02
CA LYS A 72 -7.16 10.79 27.08
C LYS A 72 -7.79 9.49 27.61
N LYS A 73 -6.97 8.49 27.95
CA LYS A 73 -7.38 7.16 28.45
C LYS A 73 -8.29 6.40 27.49
N ILE A 74 -8.01 6.52 26.19
CA ILE A 74 -8.68 5.75 25.14
C ILE A 74 -7.72 4.62 24.74
N PRO A 75 -8.01 3.35 25.07
CA PRO A 75 -7.15 2.23 24.67
C PRO A 75 -7.13 2.06 23.14
N VAL A 76 -5.98 1.65 22.61
CA VAL A 76 -5.81 1.28 21.21
C VAL A 76 -5.46 -0.20 21.15
N TYR A 77 -6.29 -0.99 20.49
CA TYR A 77 -6.10 -2.42 20.28
C TYR A 77 -5.69 -2.68 18.84
N ILE A 78 -4.72 -3.56 18.61
CA ILE A 78 -4.19 -3.84 17.28
C ILE A 78 -3.97 -5.33 17.04
N VAL A 79 -4.14 -5.77 15.80
CA VAL A 79 -3.47 -6.96 15.26
C VAL A 79 -2.48 -6.51 14.19
N ALA A 80 -1.32 -7.14 14.08
CA ALA A 80 -0.36 -6.80 13.04
C ALA A 80 -0.93 -7.15 11.66
N GLY A 81 -0.79 -6.25 10.70
CA GLY A 81 -1.07 -6.56 9.30
C GLY A 81 0.14 -7.14 8.58
N SER A 82 -0.03 -7.41 7.29
CA SER A 82 0.99 -8.05 6.47
C SER A 82 2.23 -7.16 6.23
N HIS A 83 2.08 -5.84 6.31
CA HIS A 83 3.17 -4.86 6.20
C HIS A 83 3.85 -4.56 7.54
N ASP A 84 3.11 -4.68 8.64
CA ASP A 84 3.65 -4.51 9.99
C ASP A 84 4.53 -5.71 10.44
N PHE A 85 4.33 -6.87 9.80
CA PHE A 85 5.03 -8.11 10.14
C PHE A 85 6.49 -8.14 9.63
N SER A 86 7.37 -8.73 10.45
CA SER A 86 8.77 -8.98 10.10
C SER A 86 9.15 -10.42 10.47
N PRO A 87 9.70 -11.24 9.55
CA PRO A 87 10.15 -12.60 9.87
C PRO A 87 11.23 -12.65 10.96
N SER A 88 11.99 -11.57 11.12
CA SER A 88 13.01 -11.45 12.18
C SER A 88 12.43 -11.14 13.57
N GLY A 89 11.10 -10.93 13.66
CA GLY A 89 10.42 -10.43 14.86
C GLY A 89 10.64 -8.94 15.11
N LYS A 90 11.52 -8.27 14.36
CA LYS A 90 11.77 -6.84 14.53
C LYS A 90 10.67 -6.03 13.85
N THR A 91 9.70 -5.60 14.64
CA THR A 91 8.63 -4.69 14.21
C THR A 91 8.52 -3.50 15.14
N MET A 92 8.12 -2.35 14.61
CA MET A 92 7.82 -1.20 15.43
C MET A 92 6.58 -1.40 16.32
N LEU A 93 5.65 -2.28 15.93
CA LEU A 93 4.46 -2.54 16.75
C LEU A 93 4.85 -3.01 18.15
N ASP A 94 5.84 -3.88 18.27
CA ASP A 94 6.36 -4.35 19.56
C ASP A 94 6.90 -3.18 20.39
N VAL A 95 7.63 -2.25 19.78
CA VAL A 95 8.17 -1.07 20.48
C VAL A 95 7.03 -0.19 21.02
N LEU A 96 5.99 0.04 20.21
CA LEU A 96 4.83 0.83 20.62
C LEU A 96 4.01 0.12 21.71
N GLU A 97 3.92 -1.21 21.66
CA GLU A 97 3.27 -2.03 22.69
C GLU A 97 4.04 -1.96 24.02
N HIS A 98 5.35 -2.15 24.01
CA HIS A 98 6.18 -2.05 25.22
C HIS A 98 6.19 -0.64 25.81
N ALA A 99 5.98 0.39 24.98
CA ALA A 99 5.75 1.77 25.43
C ALA A 99 4.34 2.02 25.99
N GLY A 100 3.44 1.04 25.92
CA GLY A 100 2.06 1.12 26.40
C GLY A 100 1.13 1.97 25.53
N LEU A 101 1.53 2.28 24.28
CA LEU A 101 0.78 3.15 23.38
C LEU A 101 -0.31 2.41 22.59
N LEU A 102 -0.19 1.10 22.48
CA LEU A 102 -1.16 0.19 21.89
C LEU A 102 -1.06 -1.18 22.57
N ILE A 103 -2.06 -2.03 22.36
CA ILE A 103 -2.14 -3.37 22.93
C ILE A 103 -2.36 -4.36 21.78
N ASN A 104 -1.41 -5.27 21.56
CA ASN A 104 -1.58 -6.31 20.56
C ASN A 104 -2.54 -7.38 21.11
N VAL A 105 -3.67 -7.61 20.43
CA VAL A 105 -4.69 -8.56 20.92
C VAL A 105 -4.50 -9.98 20.39
N CYS A 106 -3.55 -10.21 19.48
CA CYS A 106 -3.14 -11.55 19.05
C CYS A 106 -2.26 -12.20 20.13
N LYS A 107 -2.87 -12.56 21.26
CA LYS A 107 -2.22 -13.23 22.40
C LYS A 107 -2.65 -14.67 22.45
N GLY A 108 -1.72 -15.59 22.67
CA GLY A 108 -2.03 -17.00 22.76
C GLY A 108 -0.79 -17.87 22.81
N ASN A 109 -1.02 -19.17 22.85
CA ASN A 109 0.03 -20.18 22.77
C ASN A 109 -0.43 -21.38 21.95
N VAL A 110 0.54 -22.15 21.47
CA VAL A 110 0.26 -23.41 20.77
C VAL A 110 0.30 -24.53 21.82
N GLN A 111 -0.77 -25.31 21.90
CA GLN A 111 -0.90 -26.49 22.76
C GLN A 111 -1.45 -27.62 21.88
N ASP A 112 -0.85 -28.81 21.93
CA ASP A 112 -1.30 -29.98 21.16
C ASP A 112 -1.51 -29.73 19.65
N ASN A 113 -0.63 -28.93 19.04
CA ASN A 113 -0.71 -28.44 17.65
C ASN A 113 -1.91 -27.54 17.33
N GLU A 114 -2.65 -27.08 18.33
CA GLU A 114 -3.72 -26.11 18.20
C GLU A 114 -3.30 -24.74 18.75
N LEU A 115 -3.75 -23.69 18.09
CA LEU A 115 -3.58 -22.31 18.53
C LEU A 115 -4.69 -21.96 19.52
N HIS A 116 -4.31 -21.67 20.75
CA HIS A 116 -5.22 -21.18 21.80
C HIS A 116 -5.01 -19.69 21.97
N LEU A 117 -5.97 -18.89 21.50
CA LEU A 117 -5.97 -17.45 21.71
C LEU A 117 -6.57 -17.09 23.07
N SER A 118 -6.05 -16.01 23.65
CA SER A 118 -6.54 -15.39 24.87
C SER A 118 -7.26 -14.08 24.53
N PHE A 119 -8.26 -13.74 25.34
CA PHE A 119 -8.94 -12.46 25.23
C PHE A 119 -8.19 -11.36 25.98
N THR A 120 -8.14 -10.19 25.37
CA THR A 120 -7.88 -8.92 26.06
C THR A 120 -9.23 -8.29 26.38
N THR A 121 -9.50 -8.03 27.65
CA THR A 121 -10.77 -7.41 28.08
C THR A 121 -10.57 -5.92 28.24
N ASP A 122 -11.40 -5.13 27.56
CA ASP A 122 -11.43 -3.69 27.75
C ASP A 122 -11.96 -3.34 29.16
N PRO A 123 -11.20 -2.60 29.98
CA PRO A 123 -11.54 -2.40 31.39
C PRO A 123 -12.77 -1.51 31.60
N LYS A 124 -13.11 -0.65 30.64
CA LYS A 124 -14.22 0.31 30.76
C LYS A 124 -15.54 -0.33 30.34
N THR A 125 -15.51 -1.08 29.25
CA THR A 125 -16.70 -1.60 28.56
C THR A 125 -16.95 -3.09 28.81
N GLY A 126 -15.92 -3.83 29.23
CA GLY A 126 -15.96 -5.28 29.37
C GLY A 126 -15.92 -6.05 28.04
N ALA A 127 -15.74 -5.35 26.91
CA ALA A 127 -15.61 -5.99 25.60
C ALA A 127 -14.39 -6.91 25.56
N LYS A 128 -14.56 -8.11 25.00
CA LYS A 128 -13.51 -9.13 24.90
C LYS A 128 -12.97 -9.15 23.48
N ILE A 129 -11.70 -8.83 23.34
CA ILE A 129 -11.04 -8.61 22.05
C ILE A 129 -9.95 -9.65 21.89
N THR A 130 -9.94 -10.35 20.77
CA THR A 130 -8.87 -11.25 20.36
C THR A 130 -8.76 -11.22 18.84
N GLY A 131 -7.73 -11.84 18.27
CA GLY A 131 -7.57 -11.83 16.84
C GLY A 131 -6.33 -12.54 16.33
N ILE A 132 -6.19 -12.56 15.00
CA ILE A 132 -5.08 -13.18 14.29
C ILE A 132 -4.41 -12.12 13.41
N ILE A 133 -3.07 -12.13 13.40
CA ILE A 133 -2.24 -11.28 12.55
C ILE A 133 -2.40 -11.62 11.06
N GLY A 134 -2.19 -10.66 10.18
CA GLY A 134 -2.10 -10.88 8.74
C GLY A 134 -0.67 -11.20 8.29
N ARG A 135 -0.53 -12.10 7.31
CA ARG A 135 0.76 -12.37 6.66
C ARG A 135 0.60 -12.40 5.15
N ARG A 136 1.64 -11.99 4.43
CA ARG A 136 1.62 -11.98 2.95
C ARG A 136 1.43 -13.41 2.41
N GLY A 137 0.58 -13.55 1.38
CA GLY A 137 0.33 -14.82 0.68
C GLY A 137 -0.31 -15.90 1.56
N LEU A 138 -1.27 -15.51 2.41
CA LEU A 138 -2.00 -16.41 3.32
C LEU A 138 -1.10 -17.31 4.20
N LEU A 139 0.12 -16.86 4.53
CA LEU A 139 1.00 -17.62 5.43
C LEU A 139 0.43 -17.72 6.86
N ASP A 140 -0.56 -16.90 7.17
CA ASP A 140 -1.38 -16.91 8.39
C ASP A 140 -2.53 -17.92 8.35
N LYS A 141 -2.85 -18.53 7.20
CA LYS A 141 -3.89 -19.57 7.06
C LYS A 141 -3.74 -20.70 8.07
N THR A 142 -2.49 -21.06 8.39
CA THR A 142 -2.20 -22.09 9.39
C THR A 142 -2.81 -21.75 10.75
N TYR A 143 -2.74 -20.48 11.19
CA TYR A 143 -3.32 -20.02 12.45
C TYR A 143 -4.82 -20.23 12.51
N TYR A 144 -5.53 -19.99 11.41
CA TYR A 144 -6.98 -20.25 11.33
C TYR A 144 -7.29 -21.74 11.31
N THR A 145 -6.52 -22.53 10.55
CA THR A 145 -6.75 -23.99 10.44
C THR A 145 -6.52 -24.72 11.74
N THR A 146 -5.57 -24.26 12.55
CA THR A 146 -5.23 -24.87 13.84
C THR A 146 -5.90 -24.17 15.01
N LEU A 147 -6.79 -23.18 14.77
CA LEU A 147 -7.41 -22.42 15.84
C LEU A 147 -8.35 -23.30 16.67
N HIS A 148 -8.13 -23.33 17.99
CA HIS A 148 -9.05 -23.97 18.93
C HIS A 148 -10.29 -23.09 19.16
N ARG A 149 -11.20 -23.11 18.17
CA ARG A 149 -12.39 -22.24 18.08
C ARG A 149 -13.35 -22.40 19.25
N GLU A 150 -13.54 -23.63 19.74
CA GLU A 150 -14.49 -23.92 20.81
C GLU A 150 -14.23 -23.11 22.09
N SER A 151 -12.95 -22.88 22.43
CA SER A 151 -12.60 -22.04 23.58
C SER A 151 -13.05 -20.58 23.44
N LEU A 152 -13.04 -20.05 22.21
CA LEU A 152 -13.47 -18.68 21.92
C LEU A 152 -14.98 -18.57 21.80
N GLU A 153 -15.62 -19.59 21.24
CA GLU A 153 -17.06 -19.67 21.02
C GLU A 153 -17.84 -19.73 22.34
N ARG A 154 -17.34 -20.50 23.33
CA ARG A 154 -17.96 -20.65 24.66
C ARG A 154 -17.89 -19.39 25.53
N GLU A 155 -16.97 -18.47 25.23
CA GLU A 155 -16.79 -17.24 25.99
C GLU A 155 -18.04 -16.33 25.92
N GLN A 156 -18.39 -15.74 27.06
CA GLN A 156 -19.61 -14.93 27.22
C GLN A 156 -19.33 -13.43 27.13
N GLY A 157 -20.37 -12.65 26.83
CA GLY A 157 -20.31 -11.19 26.74
C GLY A 157 -20.07 -10.70 25.30
N TYR A 158 -19.80 -9.40 25.16
CA TYR A 158 -19.58 -8.79 23.85
C TYR A 158 -18.17 -9.11 23.33
N LYS A 159 -18.08 -9.85 22.22
CA LYS A 159 -16.80 -10.34 21.67
C LYS A 159 -16.49 -9.70 20.32
N ILE A 160 -15.24 -9.28 20.16
CA ILE A 160 -14.68 -8.73 18.92
C ILE A 160 -13.54 -9.64 18.43
N PHE A 161 -13.63 -10.08 17.17
CA PHE A 161 -12.56 -10.83 16.51
C PHE A 161 -11.86 -9.93 15.50
N MET A 162 -10.59 -9.60 15.74
CA MET A 162 -9.78 -8.78 14.84
C MET A 162 -9.00 -9.68 13.88
N PHE A 163 -8.92 -9.30 12.61
CA PHE A 163 -8.20 -10.07 11.60
C PHE A 163 -7.68 -9.19 10.47
N HIS A 164 -6.67 -9.68 9.75
CA HIS A 164 -6.11 -8.99 8.59
C HIS A 164 -5.85 -9.98 7.46
N THR A 165 -6.93 -10.44 6.83
CA THR A 165 -6.93 -11.40 5.71
C THR A 165 -8.17 -11.15 4.86
N ALA A 166 -8.16 -11.56 3.59
CA ALA A 166 -9.35 -11.54 2.76
C ALA A 166 -10.35 -12.64 3.17
N VAL A 167 -11.63 -12.28 3.23
CA VAL A 167 -12.76 -13.18 3.53
C VAL A 167 -13.54 -13.48 2.26
N THR A 168 -13.64 -14.75 1.88
CA THR A 168 -14.19 -15.20 0.60
C THR A 168 -15.59 -14.64 0.31
N GLU A 169 -16.48 -14.64 1.29
CA GLU A 169 -17.87 -14.19 1.18
C GLU A 169 -18.01 -12.69 0.89
N LEU A 170 -16.94 -11.91 1.12
CA LEU A 170 -16.89 -10.47 0.87
C LEU A 170 -16.13 -10.10 -0.40
N MET A 171 -15.54 -11.08 -1.09
CA MET A 171 -14.77 -10.86 -2.32
C MET A 171 -15.69 -10.79 -3.55
N PRO A 172 -15.59 -9.74 -4.38
CA PRO A 172 -16.22 -9.71 -5.71
C PRO A 172 -15.73 -10.87 -6.57
N GLN A 173 -16.58 -11.36 -7.48
CA GLN A 173 -16.19 -12.41 -8.44
C GLN A 173 -14.99 -12.00 -9.30
N GLU A 174 -14.81 -10.69 -9.59
CA GLU A 174 -13.66 -10.18 -10.35
C GLU A 174 -12.32 -10.26 -9.58
N LEU A 175 -12.36 -10.45 -8.26
CA LEU A 175 -11.19 -10.61 -7.39
C LEU A 175 -10.98 -12.08 -6.95
N ALA A 176 -11.55 -13.06 -7.67
CA ALA A 176 -11.40 -14.49 -7.37
C ALA A 176 -9.95 -15.01 -7.37
N MET A 177 -9.01 -14.24 -7.93
CA MET A 177 -7.57 -14.55 -7.89
C MET A 177 -6.88 -14.10 -6.59
N VAL A 178 -7.53 -13.28 -5.76
CA VAL A 178 -7.00 -12.92 -4.44
C VAL A 178 -7.20 -14.11 -3.53
N GLU A 179 -6.11 -14.58 -2.94
CA GLU A 179 -6.17 -15.64 -1.95
C GLU A 179 -7.01 -15.20 -0.74
N SER A 180 -8.07 -15.95 -0.43
CA SER A 180 -9.00 -15.64 0.66
C SER A 180 -9.31 -16.85 1.54
N LEU A 181 -9.86 -16.58 2.72
CA LEU A 181 -10.33 -17.60 3.67
C LEU A 181 -11.85 -17.50 3.84
N PRO A 182 -12.60 -18.60 3.76
CA PRO A 182 -14.03 -18.55 4.02
C PRO A 182 -14.29 -18.36 5.52
N LEU A 183 -15.43 -17.75 5.85
CA LEU A 183 -15.82 -17.48 7.24
C LEU A 183 -15.88 -18.74 8.11
N SER A 184 -16.06 -19.92 7.53
CA SER A 184 -16.05 -21.20 8.24
C SER A 184 -14.76 -21.52 9.00
N PHE A 185 -13.66 -20.81 8.70
CA PHE A 185 -12.39 -20.92 9.43
C PHE A 185 -12.34 -20.02 10.69
N PHE A 186 -13.26 -19.07 10.82
CA PHE A 186 -13.34 -18.15 11.95
C PHE A 186 -14.14 -18.77 13.10
N PRO A 187 -13.88 -18.38 14.36
CA PRO A 187 -14.72 -18.80 15.48
C PRO A 187 -16.10 -18.14 15.38
N LYS A 188 -17.16 -18.89 15.67
CA LYS A 188 -18.55 -18.39 15.62
C LYS A 188 -18.93 -17.57 16.86
N GLY A 189 -20.09 -16.91 16.78
CA GLY A 189 -20.73 -16.29 17.95
C GLY A 189 -20.01 -15.06 18.51
N PHE A 190 -19.16 -14.41 17.71
CA PHE A 190 -18.70 -13.05 17.98
C PHE A 190 -19.72 -12.02 17.48
N ASN A 191 -19.80 -10.89 18.17
CA ASN A 191 -20.71 -9.79 17.83
C ASN A 191 -20.18 -8.94 16.67
N TYR A 192 -18.86 -8.82 16.57
CA TYR A 192 -18.20 -8.01 15.56
C TYR A 192 -16.88 -8.65 15.11
N TYR A 193 -16.66 -8.68 13.81
CA TYR A 193 -15.43 -9.15 13.18
C TYR A 193 -14.79 -7.97 12.45
N ALA A 194 -13.71 -7.45 13.02
CA ALA A 194 -12.99 -6.27 12.58
C ALA A 194 -11.86 -6.66 11.62
N GLY A 195 -12.12 -6.54 10.31
CA GLY A 195 -11.18 -6.91 9.26
C GLY A 195 -10.37 -5.72 8.72
N GLY A 196 -9.09 -5.95 8.45
CA GLY A 196 -8.26 -5.17 7.52
C GLY A 196 -7.78 -6.02 6.33
N HIS A 197 -6.90 -5.49 5.48
CA HIS A 197 -6.35 -6.05 4.24
C HIS A 197 -7.12 -5.63 2.97
N ILE A 198 -8.42 -5.42 3.08
CA ILE A 198 -9.28 -5.04 1.95
C ILE A 198 -9.51 -3.55 1.98
N HIS A 199 -8.87 -2.83 1.05
CA HIS A 199 -8.85 -1.37 1.03
C HIS A 199 -10.17 -0.74 0.56
N ASN A 200 -11.16 -1.55 0.18
CA ASN A 200 -12.51 -1.10 -0.10
C ASN A 200 -13.44 -1.47 1.06
N LYS A 201 -14.30 -0.54 1.47
CA LYS A 201 -15.30 -0.82 2.52
C LYS A 201 -16.25 -1.93 2.11
N LYS A 202 -16.46 -2.88 3.03
CA LYS A 202 -17.25 -4.09 2.82
C LYS A 202 -17.90 -4.50 4.13
N ARG A 203 -19.13 -5.00 4.07
CA ARG A 203 -19.86 -5.48 5.24
C ARG A 203 -20.87 -6.54 4.87
N ILE A 204 -20.97 -7.57 5.70
CA ILE A 204 -22.07 -8.54 5.72
C ILE A 204 -22.45 -8.82 7.18
N ASP A 205 -23.73 -9.12 7.39
CA ASP A 205 -24.23 -9.67 8.64
C ASP A 205 -24.65 -11.12 8.38
N GLN A 206 -24.17 -12.05 9.20
CA GLN A 206 -24.45 -13.48 9.05
C GLN A 206 -25.03 -14.06 10.36
N PRO A 207 -25.99 -15.01 10.31
CA PRO A 207 -26.61 -15.52 11.53
C PRO A 207 -25.62 -16.13 12.56
N GLU A 208 -24.59 -16.84 12.09
CA GLU A 208 -23.56 -17.46 12.95
C GLU A 208 -22.35 -16.54 13.22
N TYR A 209 -22.22 -15.45 12.46
CA TYR A 209 -21.12 -14.49 12.53
C TYR A 209 -21.71 -13.09 12.48
N GLY A 210 -21.78 -12.39 13.63
CA GLY A 210 -22.46 -11.09 13.79
C GLY A 210 -22.26 -10.08 12.65
N THR A 211 -21.50 -9.01 12.86
CA THR A 211 -21.16 -8.08 11.76
C THR A 211 -19.72 -8.32 11.32
N VAL A 212 -19.50 -8.72 10.07
CA VAL A 212 -18.17 -8.88 9.47
C VAL A 212 -17.92 -7.72 8.52
N THR A 213 -16.85 -6.97 8.74
CA THR A 213 -16.63 -5.75 7.96
C THR A 213 -15.16 -5.39 7.79
N TYR A 214 -14.89 -4.71 6.67
CA TYR A 214 -13.66 -3.99 6.39
C TYR A 214 -14.00 -2.50 6.30
N PRO A 215 -13.29 -1.62 7.00
CA PRO A 215 -13.50 -0.19 6.91
C PRO A 215 -12.95 0.37 5.59
N GLY A 216 -12.08 -0.38 4.91
CA GLY A 216 -11.28 0.12 3.79
C GLY A 216 -10.01 0.81 4.28
N ALA A 217 -9.22 1.34 3.33
CA ALA A 217 -8.04 2.10 3.67
C ALA A 217 -8.43 3.47 4.24
N LEU A 218 -7.71 3.91 5.28
CA LEU A 218 -7.93 5.23 5.88
C LEU A 218 -7.63 6.37 4.89
N PHE A 219 -6.69 6.12 3.98
CA PHE A 219 -6.37 6.99 2.86
C PHE A 219 -5.79 6.15 1.72
N PRO A 220 -6.15 6.41 0.45
CA PRO A 220 -5.55 5.73 -0.70
C PRO A 220 -4.02 5.79 -0.66
N HIS A 221 -3.35 4.65 -0.65
CA HIS A 221 -1.89 4.60 -0.39
C HIS A 221 -1.03 4.54 -1.67
N ASN A 222 -1.66 4.46 -2.84
CA ASN A 222 -1.02 4.44 -4.15
C ASN A 222 -1.90 5.10 -5.23
N PHE A 223 -1.35 5.26 -6.45
CA PHE A 223 -2.07 5.88 -7.58
C PHE A 223 -3.37 5.14 -7.92
N GLN A 224 -3.34 3.81 -8.02
CA GLN A 224 -4.50 3.03 -8.45
C GLN A 224 -5.67 3.18 -7.47
N GLU A 225 -5.38 3.24 -6.18
CA GLU A 225 -6.39 3.50 -5.15
C GLU A 225 -6.87 4.93 -5.17
N MET A 226 -5.98 5.91 -5.36
CA MET A 226 -6.38 7.31 -5.43
C MET A 226 -7.33 7.55 -6.61
N GLU A 227 -7.02 6.96 -7.78
CA GLU A 227 -7.88 6.99 -8.96
C GLU A 227 -9.26 6.38 -8.67
N LYS A 228 -9.28 5.22 -7.99
CA LYS A 228 -10.48 4.40 -7.81
C LYS A 228 -11.39 4.87 -6.67
N PHE A 229 -10.80 5.23 -5.53
CA PHE A 229 -11.52 5.51 -4.30
C PHE A 229 -11.64 7.01 -4.01
N GLN A 230 -10.63 7.81 -4.40
CA GLN A 230 -10.55 9.27 -4.22
C GLN A 230 -10.56 9.79 -2.77
N GLU A 231 -11.19 9.08 -1.86
CA GLU A 231 -11.25 9.31 -0.43
C GLU A 231 -10.94 8.00 0.34
N GLY A 232 -10.64 8.13 1.63
CA GLY A 232 -10.53 7.00 2.54
C GLY A 232 -11.75 6.86 3.44
N ASN A 233 -11.72 5.89 4.34
CA ASN A 233 -12.84 5.63 5.25
C ASN A 233 -12.36 4.97 6.56
N TYR A 234 -13.12 5.15 7.62
CA TYR A 234 -13.10 4.28 8.80
C TYR A 234 -14.50 4.11 9.34
N GLN A 235 -14.67 3.32 10.40
CA GLN A 235 -15.99 3.08 10.97
C GLN A 235 -16.09 3.47 12.43
N ILE A 236 -17.24 4.00 12.83
CA ILE A 236 -17.64 4.14 14.23
C ILE A 236 -18.77 3.16 14.51
N ILE A 237 -18.60 2.40 15.58
CA ILE A 237 -19.53 1.37 16.00
C ILE A 237 -20.16 1.82 17.30
N THR A 238 -21.49 1.84 17.34
CA THR A 238 -22.25 2.14 18.56
C THR A 238 -23.08 0.92 18.94
N VAL A 239 -22.87 0.44 20.17
CA VAL A 239 -23.56 -0.70 20.76
C VAL A 239 -24.38 -0.21 21.95
N ASN A 240 -25.70 -0.35 21.83
CA ASN A 240 -26.68 -0.16 22.89
C ASN A 240 -27.23 -1.53 23.32
N GLU A 241 -28.12 -1.58 24.31
CA GLU A 241 -28.63 -2.84 24.88
C GLU A 241 -29.17 -3.82 23.82
N ASP A 242 -29.89 -3.31 22.81
CA ASP A 242 -30.53 -4.14 21.79
C ASP A 242 -30.00 -3.93 20.36
N THR A 243 -29.10 -2.97 20.16
CA THR A 243 -28.72 -2.54 18.79
C THR A 243 -27.22 -2.32 18.66
N GLN A 244 -26.70 -2.74 17.50
CA GLN A 244 -25.35 -2.46 17.05
C GLN A 244 -25.45 -1.73 15.70
N THR A 245 -24.92 -0.51 15.63
CA THR A 245 -24.84 0.26 14.40
C THR A 245 -23.38 0.45 13.98
N VAL A 246 -23.14 0.39 12.68
CA VAL A 246 -21.82 0.60 12.07
C VAL A 246 -21.96 1.74 11.06
N GLU A 247 -21.37 2.88 11.40
CA GLU A 247 -21.37 4.10 10.61
C GLU A 247 -20.03 4.24 9.88
N ASP A 248 -20.08 4.41 8.55
CA ASP A 248 -18.90 4.72 7.74
C ASP A 248 -18.61 6.21 7.82
N ILE A 249 -17.39 6.56 8.22
CA ILE A 249 -16.90 7.93 8.30
C ILE A 249 -15.91 8.17 7.16
N PRO A 250 -16.32 8.91 6.11
CA PRO A 250 -15.44 9.22 5.00
C PRO A 250 -14.31 10.15 5.46
N VAL A 251 -13.10 9.89 4.97
CA VAL A 251 -11.91 10.69 5.26
C VAL A 251 -11.44 11.33 3.96
N GLN A 252 -11.81 12.59 3.80
CA GLN A 252 -11.42 13.39 2.66
C GLN A 252 -10.63 14.62 3.11
N VAL A 253 -9.32 14.61 2.86
CA VAL A 253 -8.42 15.72 3.22
C VAL A 253 -8.29 16.73 2.09
N LYS A 254 -8.31 16.26 0.84
CA LYS A 254 -8.29 17.06 -0.39
C LYS A 254 -9.29 16.46 -1.36
N GLN A 255 -9.94 17.31 -2.14
CA GLN A 255 -10.74 16.85 -3.28
C GLN A 255 -9.82 16.22 -4.33
N CYS A 256 -10.34 15.24 -5.07
CA CYS A 256 -9.60 14.54 -6.11
C CYS A 256 -10.37 14.59 -7.42
N GLU A 257 -9.71 15.00 -8.50
CA GLU A 257 -10.26 14.97 -9.85
C GLU A 257 -9.45 14.00 -10.71
N SER A 258 -10.13 13.03 -11.32
CA SER A 258 -9.50 11.95 -12.08
C SER A 258 -9.86 12.01 -13.56
N LEU A 259 -8.85 12.03 -14.42
CA LEU A 259 -8.99 11.91 -15.87
C LEU A 259 -8.45 10.56 -16.33
N ILE A 260 -9.31 9.72 -16.91
CA ILE A 260 -8.90 8.50 -17.62
C ILE A 260 -9.10 8.74 -19.11
N LEU A 261 -8.00 8.75 -19.86
CA LEU A 261 -8.00 9.04 -21.29
C LEU A 261 -7.63 7.82 -22.13
N ASP A 262 -8.52 7.47 -23.05
CA ASP A 262 -8.19 6.55 -24.15
C ASP A 262 -7.41 7.31 -25.23
N CYS A 263 -6.19 6.83 -25.48
CA CYS A 263 -5.21 7.45 -26.36
C CYS A 263 -5.06 6.70 -27.70
N ASN A 264 -5.92 5.72 -27.97
CA ASN A 264 -5.91 4.98 -29.23
C ASN A 264 -6.00 5.93 -30.44
N LYS A 265 -5.03 5.83 -31.35
CA LYS A 265 -4.97 6.63 -32.59
C LYS A 265 -4.90 8.14 -32.37
N LYS A 266 -4.32 8.57 -31.23
CA LYS A 266 -4.09 9.99 -30.93
C LYS A 266 -2.61 10.29 -31.01
N SER A 267 -2.26 11.45 -31.55
CA SER A 267 -0.91 11.98 -31.46
C SER A 267 -0.63 12.57 -30.07
N PRO A 268 0.64 12.68 -29.66
CA PRO A 268 1.02 13.30 -28.40
C PRO A 268 0.47 14.72 -28.18
N ASP A 269 0.38 15.52 -29.24
CA ASP A 269 -0.17 16.89 -29.19
C ASP A 269 -1.68 16.89 -28.89
N VAL A 270 -2.43 15.98 -29.52
CA VAL A 270 -3.87 15.83 -29.28
C VAL A 270 -4.13 15.39 -27.84
N ILE A 271 -3.33 14.44 -27.32
CA ILE A 271 -3.41 13.98 -25.93
C ILE A 271 -3.15 15.15 -24.98
N THR A 272 -2.10 15.94 -25.24
CA THR A 272 -1.75 17.12 -24.44
C THR A 272 -2.91 18.12 -24.42
N PHE A 273 -3.46 18.43 -25.60
CA PHE A 273 -4.60 19.34 -25.74
C PHE A 273 -5.83 18.84 -24.99
N GLU A 274 -6.20 17.57 -25.12
CA GLU A 274 -7.37 17.00 -24.46
C GLU A 274 -7.26 17.03 -22.93
N ILE A 275 -6.07 16.76 -22.39
CA ILE A 275 -5.82 16.85 -20.94
C ILE A 275 -6.01 18.30 -20.48
N LEU A 276 -5.38 19.26 -21.14
CA LEU A 276 -5.49 20.68 -20.76
C LEU A 276 -6.93 21.20 -20.88
N ASN A 277 -7.61 20.87 -21.99
CA ASN A 277 -8.99 21.27 -22.24
C ASN A 277 -9.94 20.68 -21.17
N HIS A 278 -9.72 19.44 -20.73
CA HIS A 278 -10.53 18.82 -19.68
C HIS A 278 -10.51 19.61 -18.36
N PHE A 279 -9.36 20.19 -18.01
CA PHE A 279 -9.19 20.96 -16.79
C PHE A 279 -9.33 22.47 -16.98
N GLN A 280 -9.56 22.96 -18.20
CA GLN A 280 -9.56 24.39 -18.53
C GLN A 280 -10.63 25.17 -17.75
N GLU A 281 -11.87 24.66 -17.71
CA GLU A 281 -13.00 25.34 -17.07
C GLU A 281 -13.26 24.86 -15.62
N LYS A 282 -12.54 23.83 -15.15
CA LYS A 282 -12.69 23.30 -13.79
C LYS A 282 -11.94 24.16 -12.79
N ASP A 283 -12.56 24.42 -11.63
CA ASP A 283 -11.82 24.88 -10.46
C ASP A 283 -11.12 23.68 -9.82
N ILE A 284 -9.80 23.68 -9.88
CA ILE A 284 -8.93 22.62 -9.36
C ILE A 284 -8.07 23.11 -8.20
N THR A 285 -8.43 24.25 -7.61
CA THR A 285 -7.69 24.85 -6.52
C THR A 285 -7.61 23.89 -5.35
N ASP A 286 -6.38 23.63 -4.89
CA ASP A 286 -6.08 22.76 -3.76
C ASP A 286 -6.56 21.30 -3.93
N MET A 287 -6.72 20.84 -5.17
CA MET A 287 -7.13 19.46 -5.49
C MET A 287 -5.95 18.54 -5.85
N ILE A 288 -6.13 17.24 -5.60
CA ILE A 288 -5.27 16.20 -6.15
C ILE A 288 -5.78 15.82 -7.53
N ILE A 289 -4.91 15.79 -8.52
CA ILE A 289 -5.27 15.46 -9.91
C ILE A 289 -4.63 14.14 -10.30
N THR A 290 -5.43 13.17 -10.76
CA THR A 290 -4.91 11.92 -11.32
C THR A 290 -5.16 11.86 -12.82
N ILE A 291 -4.12 11.55 -13.60
CA ILE A 291 -4.20 11.42 -15.06
C ILE A 291 -3.75 10.02 -15.44
N LYS A 292 -4.66 9.23 -16.01
CA LYS A 292 -4.35 7.89 -16.51
C LYS A 292 -4.53 7.81 -18.01
N LEU A 293 -3.47 7.43 -18.69
CA LEU A 293 -3.47 7.23 -20.13
C LEU A 293 -3.47 5.73 -20.43
N LYS A 294 -4.32 5.30 -21.37
CA LYS A 294 -4.39 3.92 -21.85
C LYS A 294 -4.52 3.87 -23.37
N GLY A 295 -4.06 2.79 -23.98
CA GLY A 295 -4.21 2.54 -25.43
C GLY A 295 -2.90 2.68 -26.19
N MET A 296 -3.02 2.85 -27.51
CA MET A 296 -1.88 2.91 -28.42
C MET A 296 -1.86 4.24 -29.18
N ILE A 297 -0.84 5.06 -28.93
CA ILE A 297 -0.68 6.35 -29.61
C ILE A 297 -0.18 6.14 -31.05
N GLU A 298 -0.52 7.08 -31.93
CA GLU A 298 -0.17 7.06 -33.34
C GLU A 298 0.72 8.26 -33.66
N ASN A 299 1.68 8.10 -34.58
CA ASN A 299 2.55 9.18 -35.06
C ASN A 299 3.34 9.88 -33.93
N GLY A 300 4.07 9.11 -33.10
CA GLY A 300 4.98 9.68 -32.11
C GLY A 300 5.28 8.72 -30.95
N ARG A 301 6.11 9.20 -30.02
CA ARG A 301 6.49 8.45 -28.82
C ARG A 301 5.72 8.93 -27.61
N VAL A 302 5.60 8.04 -26.64
CA VAL A 302 4.97 8.33 -25.34
C VAL A 302 5.69 9.46 -24.61
N SER A 303 7.00 9.60 -24.82
CA SER A 303 7.83 10.69 -24.29
C SER A 303 7.47 12.07 -24.83
N ASP A 304 6.78 12.14 -25.97
CA ASP A 304 6.52 13.39 -26.68
C ASP A 304 5.27 14.10 -26.12
N ILE A 305 4.50 13.43 -25.24
CA ILE A 305 3.38 14.05 -24.53
C ILE A 305 3.94 15.09 -23.57
N ASN A 306 3.52 16.34 -23.73
CA ASN A 306 4.12 17.47 -23.00
C ASN A 306 3.58 17.60 -21.57
N PHE A 307 3.97 16.67 -20.71
CA PHE A 307 3.61 16.69 -19.30
C PHE A 307 4.21 17.86 -18.52
N THR A 308 5.31 18.43 -19.01
CA THR A 308 5.89 19.64 -18.42
C THR A 308 4.89 20.79 -18.49
N GLU A 309 4.29 21.01 -19.66
CA GLU A 309 3.27 22.03 -19.86
C GLU A 309 1.97 21.70 -19.11
N ILE A 310 1.52 20.43 -19.17
CA ILE A 310 0.34 19.98 -18.42
C ILE A 310 0.51 20.29 -16.93
N PHE A 311 1.63 19.90 -16.33
CA PHE A 311 1.86 20.09 -14.91
C PHE A 311 1.97 21.57 -14.57
N LYS A 312 2.67 22.35 -15.40
CA LYS A 312 2.79 23.80 -15.24
C LYS A 312 1.41 24.46 -15.20
N GLN A 313 0.55 24.24 -16.20
CA GLN A 313 -0.77 24.86 -16.24
C GLN A 313 -1.68 24.42 -15.08
N LEU A 314 -1.65 23.14 -14.70
CA LEU A 314 -2.44 22.66 -13.57
C LEU A 314 -1.97 23.26 -12.24
N TYR A 315 -0.66 23.42 -12.04
CA TYR A 315 -0.12 24.08 -10.85
C TYR A 315 -0.31 25.60 -10.87
N GLU A 316 -0.29 26.26 -12.03
CA GLU A 316 -0.68 27.68 -12.18
C GLU A 316 -2.15 27.91 -11.81
N LYS A 317 -3.01 26.91 -12.02
CA LYS A 317 -4.39 26.84 -11.52
C LYS A 317 -4.50 26.36 -10.07
N CYS A 318 -3.40 26.40 -9.31
CA CYS A 318 -3.35 26.08 -7.89
C CYS A 318 -3.71 24.63 -7.52
N ALA A 319 -3.55 23.65 -8.43
CA ALA A 319 -3.67 22.24 -8.07
C ALA A 319 -2.70 21.89 -6.92
N TYR A 320 -3.16 21.12 -5.94
CA TYR A 320 -2.32 20.71 -4.81
C TYR A 320 -1.21 19.77 -5.27
N PHE A 321 -1.58 18.71 -5.99
CA PHE A 321 -0.65 17.71 -6.49
C PHE A 321 -1.19 17.04 -7.75
N VAL A 322 -0.33 16.85 -8.76
CA VAL A 322 -0.69 16.19 -10.02
C VAL A 322 0.14 14.92 -10.17
N MET A 323 -0.53 13.79 -10.42
CA MET A 323 0.09 12.50 -10.67
C MET A 323 -0.38 11.91 -12.00
N ARG A 324 0.49 11.10 -12.62
CA ARG A 324 0.20 10.44 -13.90
C ARG A 324 0.51 8.95 -13.86
N ASN A 325 -0.27 8.17 -14.61
CA ASN A 325 -0.02 6.76 -14.87
C ASN A 325 -0.13 6.47 -16.37
N MET A 326 0.92 5.87 -16.91
CA MET A 326 1.05 5.59 -18.35
C MET A 326 1.43 4.13 -18.61
N ASN A 327 1.33 3.25 -17.60
CA ASN A 327 1.80 1.86 -17.71
C ASN A 327 0.97 1.02 -18.70
N LYS A 328 -0.17 1.55 -19.17
CA LYS A 328 -1.03 0.92 -20.18
C LYS A 328 -1.06 1.70 -21.50
N LEU A 329 -0.09 2.58 -21.71
CA LEU A 329 0.05 3.40 -22.90
C LEU A 329 1.26 2.95 -23.70
N ASN A 330 1.04 2.58 -24.97
CA ASN A 330 2.07 2.11 -25.89
C ASN A 330 2.13 3.01 -27.14
N SER A 331 3.21 2.91 -27.92
CA SER A 331 3.35 3.55 -29.24
C SER A 331 3.71 2.51 -30.30
N GLU A 332 3.34 2.75 -31.56
CA GLU A 332 3.69 1.85 -32.69
C GLU A 332 5.21 1.70 -32.89
N ASP A 333 6.00 2.72 -32.52
CA ASP A 333 7.48 2.69 -32.57
C ASP A 333 8.14 1.79 -31.51
N PHE A 334 7.36 1.09 -30.68
CA PHE A 334 7.86 0.09 -29.74
C PHE A 334 7.51 -1.31 -30.25
N GLU A 335 8.45 -1.96 -30.95
CA GLU A 335 8.53 -3.41 -30.91
C GLU A 335 8.96 -3.82 -29.49
N GLU A 336 8.00 -4.25 -28.67
CA GLU A 336 8.33 -5.07 -27.51
C GLU A 336 9.00 -6.36 -28.03
N VAL A 337 10.31 -6.48 -27.86
CA VAL A 337 10.99 -7.77 -28.00
C VAL A 337 10.43 -8.67 -26.89
N LYS A 338 9.41 -9.47 -27.22
CA LYS A 338 8.91 -10.53 -26.36
C LYS A 338 9.96 -11.63 -26.33
N ILE A 339 10.90 -11.50 -25.41
CA ILE A 339 11.87 -12.55 -25.15
C ILE A 339 11.15 -13.69 -24.43
N ALA A 340 10.83 -14.74 -25.17
CA ALA A 340 10.43 -16.01 -24.60
C ALA A 340 11.60 -16.55 -23.77
N GLN A 341 11.37 -16.78 -22.47
CA GLN A 341 12.31 -17.36 -21.49
C GLN A 341 13.63 -17.87 -22.10
N SER A 342 14.60 -16.98 -22.26
CA SER A 342 15.97 -17.34 -22.63
C SER A 342 16.91 -16.82 -21.55
N ASN A 343 17.97 -17.59 -21.32
CA ASN A 343 19.03 -17.28 -20.36
C ASN A 343 19.48 -15.81 -20.56
N PRO A 344 19.55 -14.96 -19.51
CA PRO A 344 19.99 -13.58 -19.61
C PRO A 344 21.26 -13.37 -20.45
N GLU A 345 22.19 -14.33 -20.41
CA GLU A 345 23.42 -14.32 -21.20
C GLU A 345 23.15 -14.45 -22.71
N MET A 346 22.17 -15.25 -23.13
CA MET A 346 21.80 -15.38 -24.54
C MET A 346 21.08 -14.14 -25.06
N VAL A 347 20.25 -13.51 -24.21
CA VAL A 347 19.60 -12.24 -24.52
C VAL A 347 20.63 -11.15 -24.74
N GLU A 348 21.64 -11.09 -23.88
CA GLU A 348 22.74 -10.13 -23.99
C GLU A 348 23.50 -10.33 -25.30
N GLU A 349 23.83 -11.57 -25.67
CA GLU A 349 24.49 -11.85 -26.95
C GLU A 349 23.64 -11.51 -28.17
N GLU A 350 22.34 -11.79 -28.15
CA GLU A 350 21.41 -11.45 -29.24
C GLU A 350 21.28 -9.93 -29.43
N ILE A 351 21.09 -9.19 -28.33
CA ILE A 351 20.96 -7.72 -28.37
C ILE A 351 22.26 -7.09 -28.89
N ILE A 352 23.42 -7.54 -28.38
CA ILE A 352 24.72 -7.05 -28.86
C ILE A 352 24.84 -7.34 -30.36
N ALA A 353 24.56 -8.56 -30.80
CA ALA A 353 24.68 -8.96 -32.20
C ALA A 353 23.77 -8.16 -33.16
N GLU A 354 22.55 -7.81 -32.73
CA GLU A 354 21.60 -6.99 -33.49
C GLU A 354 22.09 -5.54 -33.67
N HIS A 355 22.84 -5.03 -32.69
CA HIS A 355 23.31 -3.64 -32.67
C HIS A 355 24.79 -3.47 -33.09
N LEU A 356 25.48 -4.55 -33.47
CA LEU A 356 26.83 -4.48 -34.05
C LEU A 356 26.84 -3.73 -35.38
N GLN A 357 27.95 -3.05 -35.67
CA GLN A 357 28.23 -2.27 -36.87
C GLN A 357 27.41 -0.98 -37.04
N GLN A 358 26.73 -0.53 -35.97
CA GLN A 358 26.13 0.80 -35.95
C GLN A 358 27.22 1.89 -35.92
N MET A 359 28.40 1.60 -35.34
CA MET A 359 29.56 2.48 -35.41
C MET A 359 30.45 2.12 -36.60
N LYS A 360 30.51 3.00 -37.61
CA LYS A 360 31.34 2.80 -38.83
C LYS A 360 32.86 2.82 -38.59
N THR A 361 33.29 3.07 -37.35
CA THR A 361 34.68 3.34 -36.97
C THR A 361 35.46 2.07 -36.63
N PHE A 362 34.77 1.01 -36.22
CA PHE A 362 35.36 -0.26 -35.81
C PHE A 362 34.95 -1.39 -36.78
N ASP A 363 35.82 -2.38 -36.97
CA ASP A 363 35.38 -3.64 -37.57
C ASP A 363 34.54 -4.45 -36.55
N LYS A 364 33.79 -5.43 -37.06
CA LYS A 364 32.79 -6.16 -36.27
C LYS A 364 33.39 -6.90 -35.07
N GLU A 365 34.59 -7.46 -35.21
CA GLU A 365 35.22 -8.22 -34.13
C GLU A 365 35.74 -7.28 -33.05
N THR A 366 36.35 -6.16 -33.45
CA THR A 366 36.82 -5.13 -32.53
C THR A 366 35.66 -4.48 -31.79
N GLU A 367 34.56 -4.12 -32.46
CA GLU A 367 33.38 -3.52 -31.82
C GLU A 367 32.74 -4.47 -30.79
N LEU A 368 32.59 -5.75 -31.14
CA LEU A 368 32.06 -6.76 -30.23
C LEU A 368 32.95 -6.93 -28.99
N HIS A 369 34.27 -6.98 -29.19
CA HIS A 369 35.23 -7.09 -28.09
C HIS A 369 35.18 -5.87 -27.16
N THR A 370 35.09 -4.67 -27.73
CA THR A 370 35.02 -3.41 -26.98
C THR A 370 33.73 -3.31 -26.17
N ILE A 371 32.57 -3.67 -26.75
CA ILE A 371 31.28 -3.67 -26.05
C ILE A 371 31.33 -4.61 -24.83
N ARG A 372 31.81 -5.85 -25.00
CA ARG A 372 31.93 -6.82 -23.90
C ARG A 372 32.87 -6.36 -22.79
N SER A 373 33.99 -5.75 -23.20
CA SER A 373 34.99 -5.24 -22.25
C SER A 373 34.46 -4.06 -21.44
N LEU A 374 33.74 -3.14 -22.09
CA LEU A 374 33.07 -2.01 -21.43
C LEU A 374 32.00 -2.48 -20.45
N MET A 375 31.15 -3.44 -20.85
CA MET A 375 30.13 -4.00 -19.96
C MET A 375 30.76 -4.64 -18.71
N THR A 376 31.89 -5.33 -18.87
CA THR A 376 32.64 -5.90 -17.75
C THR A 376 33.13 -4.82 -16.79
N VAL A 377 33.71 -3.73 -17.30
CA VAL A 377 34.22 -2.62 -16.47
C VAL A 377 33.08 -1.88 -15.77
N LEU A 378 31.97 -1.62 -16.49
CA LEU A 378 30.79 -0.94 -15.93
C LEU A 378 30.06 -1.79 -14.88
N ASN A 379 30.20 -3.11 -14.93
CA ASN A 379 29.63 -4.01 -13.93
C ASN A 379 30.57 -4.22 -12.71
N THR A 380 31.74 -3.56 -12.68
CA THR A 380 32.61 -3.64 -11.49
C THR A 380 32.02 -2.86 -10.32
N THR A 381 32.11 -3.46 -9.13
CA THR A 381 31.64 -2.82 -7.90
C THR A 381 32.78 -2.16 -7.14
N LYS A 382 32.41 -1.24 -6.26
CA LYS A 382 33.33 -0.54 -5.35
C LYS A 382 34.04 -1.53 -4.43
N LYS A 383 35.37 -1.43 -4.34
CA LYS A 383 36.19 -2.31 -3.47
C LYS A 383 36.06 -1.90 -2.00
N GLU A 384 36.26 -2.86 -1.10
CA GLU A 384 36.23 -2.61 0.34
C GLU A 384 37.33 -1.63 0.75
N GLY A 385 36.95 -0.52 1.40
CA GLY A 385 37.87 0.56 1.79
C GLY A 385 38.14 1.62 0.70
N GLU A 386 37.63 1.46 -0.52
CA GLU A 386 37.75 2.46 -1.61
C GLU A 386 36.87 3.68 -1.29
N THR A 387 37.24 4.90 -1.70
CA THR A 387 36.32 6.05 -1.64
C THR A 387 35.43 6.09 -2.89
N VAL A 388 34.33 6.85 -2.85
CA VAL A 388 33.46 6.98 -4.05
C VAL A 388 34.21 7.66 -5.19
N THR A 389 35.04 8.67 -4.86
CA THR A 389 35.86 9.39 -5.85
C THR A 389 36.89 8.46 -6.48
N ASP A 390 37.62 7.66 -5.69
CA ASP A 390 38.62 6.73 -6.23
C ASP A 390 38.00 5.65 -7.12
N PHE A 391 36.81 5.16 -6.76
CA PHE A 391 36.04 4.22 -7.58
C PHE A 391 35.70 4.83 -8.95
N HIS A 392 35.17 6.06 -8.99
CA HIS A 392 34.86 6.73 -10.25
C HIS A 392 36.11 6.96 -11.10
N THR A 393 37.18 7.49 -10.52
CA THR A 393 38.43 7.75 -11.24
C THR A 393 39.06 6.47 -11.79
N ARG A 394 38.99 5.36 -11.05
CA ARG A 394 39.45 4.05 -11.53
C ARG A 394 38.62 3.55 -12.71
N THR A 395 37.29 3.58 -12.57
CA THR A 395 36.37 3.12 -13.62
C THR A 395 36.51 3.97 -14.89
N GLU A 396 36.64 5.29 -14.78
CA GLU A 396 36.92 6.20 -15.90
C GLU A 396 38.27 5.87 -16.56
N SER A 397 39.34 5.68 -15.77
CA SER A 397 40.65 5.32 -16.32
C SER A 397 40.65 3.96 -17.04
N ASP A 398 39.86 3.00 -16.58
CA ASP A 398 39.76 1.68 -17.20
C ASP A 398 38.92 1.74 -18.50
N ILE A 399 37.88 2.57 -18.55
CA ILE A 399 37.11 2.88 -19.77
C ILE A 399 37.98 3.60 -20.80
N ASP A 400 38.74 4.61 -20.41
CA ASP A 400 39.61 5.37 -21.32
C ASP A 400 40.68 4.49 -21.98
N LYS A 401 41.26 3.54 -21.24
CA LYS A 401 42.22 2.57 -21.79
C LYS A 401 41.58 1.65 -22.82
N LEU A 402 40.33 1.24 -22.59
CA LEU A 402 39.58 0.39 -23.51
C LEU A 402 39.20 1.12 -24.80
N LEU A 403 38.97 2.43 -24.73
CA LEU A 403 38.58 3.26 -25.88
C LEU A 403 39.78 3.82 -26.68
N GLN A 404 41.01 3.63 -26.20
CA GLN A 404 42.26 4.02 -26.88
C GLN A 404 42.93 2.88 -27.67
N MET A 405 42.38 1.67 -27.61
CA MET A 405 42.73 0.53 -28.47
C MET A 405 41.93 0.57 -29.77
#